data_AF-A0A945R845-F1
#
_entry.id   AF-A0A945R845-F1
#
_cell.length_a   1.000
_cell.length_b   1.000
_cell.length_c   1.000
_cell.angle_alpha   90.00
_cell.angle_beta   90.00
_cell.angle_gamma   90.00
#
_symmetry.space_group_name_H-M   'P 1'
#
loop_
_entity.id
_entity.type
_entity.pdbx_description
1 polymer ?
#
loop_
_entity_poly.entity_id
_entity_poly.type
_entity_poly.pdbx_seq_one_letter_code
_entity_poly.pdbx_strand_id
1 'polypeptide(L)'
;MKKCQTMLITLILPLVLAACGGGSPAVDSFIDSYEEAVVGFENMAGKSSTSIQDINEMTMTNMAMASKVEELKNENWTDAQRKEYLELTNRFSQALLRMSK
;
A
#
# COMPACT_ATOMS: atom_id res chain seq x y z
N MET A 1 8.52 -43.02 -21.80
CA MET A 1 9.03 -41.64 -21.89
C MET A 1 7.87 -40.69 -22.15
N LYS A 2 7.58 -39.79 -21.21
CA LYS A 2 7.13 -38.40 -21.41
C LYS A 2 6.98 -37.78 -20.02
N LYS A 3 7.94 -36.92 -19.67
CA LYS A 3 7.91 -36.09 -18.46
C LYS A 3 7.05 -34.87 -18.80
N CYS A 4 5.92 -34.68 -18.13
CA CYS A 4 5.31 -33.37 -18.01
C CYS A 4 5.73 -32.81 -16.66
N GLN A 5 6.85 -32.08 -16.68
CA GLN A 5 7.08 -31.03 -15.69
C GLN A 5 5.98 -29.99 -15.91
N THR A 6 5.06 -29.90 -14.97
CA THR A 6 4.21 -28.71 -14.84
C THR A 6 4.53 -28.12 -13.48
N MET A 7 5.09 -26.91 -13.56
CA MET A 7 5.47 -26.01 -12.49
C MET A 7 4.55 -26.07 -11.27
N LEU A 8 5.17 -25.86 -10.11
CA LEU A 8 4.52 -25.36 -8.91
C LEU A 8 3.50 -24.27 -9.29
N ILE A 9 2.22 -24.63 -9.25
CA ILE A 9 1.14 -23.66 -9.08
C ILE A 9 1.22 -23.31 -7.60
N THR A 10 1.97 -22.25 -7.33
CA THR A 10 2.03 -21.62 -6.01
C THR A 10 0.61 -21.22 -5.64
N LEU A 11 0.05 -22.01 -4.73
CA LEU A 11 -1.19 -21.81 -4.03
C LEU A 11 -1.08 -20.49 -3.24
N ILE A 12 -1.41 -19.36 -3.87
CA ILE A 12 -1.73 -18.14 -3.13
C ILE A 12 -3.22 -17.93 -3.33
N LEU A 13 -3.94 -18.24 -2.25
CA LEU A 13 -5.37 -18.06 -2.05
C LEU A 13 -5.89 -16.82 -2.80
N PRO A 14 -6.96 -16.95 -3.60
CA PRO A 14 -7.76 -15.78 -3.90
C PRO A 14 -8.35 -15.33 -2.56
N LEU A 15 -7.85 -14.23 -2.00
CA LEU A 15 -8.49 -13.45 -0.94
C LEU A 15 -9.78 -12.85 -1.52
N VAL A 16 -10.72 -13.72 -1.89
CA VAL A 16 -12.10 -13.39 -2.20
C VAL A 16 -12.87 -13.71 -0.92
N LEU A 17 -12.52 -12.99 0.14
CA LEU A 17 -13.27 -12.96 1.38
C LEU A 17 -13.49 -11.50 1.75
N ALA A 18 -14.75 -11.10 1.61
CA ALA A 18 -15.40 -9.95 2.23
C ALA A 18 -15.09 -8.55 1.66
N ALA A 19 -15.96 -8.10 0.75
CA ALA A 19 -16.45 -6.71 0.78
C ALA A 19 -17.83 -6.59 0.10
N CYS A 20 -18.86 -7.24 0.67
CA CYS A 20 -20.19 -6.61 0.67
C CYS A 20 -20.19 -5.57 1.80
N GLY A 21 -19.29 -4.58 1.74
CA GLY A 21 -19.14 -3.53 2.73
C GLY A 21 -19.75 -2.24 2.18
N GLY A 22 -20.70 -1.64 2.89
CA GLY A 22 -21.32 -0.35 2.52
C GLY A 22 -20.38 0.86 2.64
N GLY A 23 -19.08 0.66 2.45
CA GLY A 23 -18.07 1.71 2.41
C GLY A 23 -18.06 2.45 1.08
N SER A 24 -17.39 3.60 1.06
CA SER A 24 -17.20 4.36 -0.19
C SER A 24 -16.18 3.64 -1.09
N PRO A 25 -16.51 3.35 -2.36
CA PRO A 25 -15.54 2.82 -3.33
C PRO A 25 -14.34 3.75 -3.57
N ALA A 26 -14.51 5.05 -3.32
CA ALA A 26 -13.41 6.01 -3.41
C ALA A 26 -12.39 5.80 -2.28
N VAL A 27 -12.84 5.33 -1.11
CA VAL A 27 -11.96 4.96 0.01
C VAL A 27 -11.22 3.66 -0.31
N ASP A 28 -11.89 2.66 -0.89
CA ASP A 28 -11.22 1.42 -1.32
C ASP A 28 -10.10 1.71 -2.34
N SER A 29 -10.42 2.48 -3.38
CA SER A 29 -9.42 2.87 -4.40
C SER A 29 -8.26 3.68 -3.81
N PHE A 30 -8.51 4.48 -2.78
CA PHE A 30 -7.45 5.18 -2.07
C PHE A 30 -6.57 4.24 -1.27
N ILE A 31 -7.16 3.27 -0.56
CA ILE A 31 -6.40 2.27 0.21
C ILE A 31 -5.49 1.46 -0.70
N ASP A 32 -5.99 1.03 -1.87
CA ASP A 32 -5.17 0.35 -2.88
C ASP A 32 -3.99 1.21 -3.33
N SER A 33 -4.25 2.48 -3.67
CA SER A 33 -3.21 3.44 -4.08
C SER A 33 -2.21 3.73 -2.95
N TYR A 34 -2.68 3.73 -1.70
CA TYR A 34 -1.86 3.96 -0.54
C TYR A 34 -0.95 2.75 -0.25
N GLU A 35 -1.45 1.51 -0.40
CA GLU A 35 -0.63 0.29 -0.36
C GLU A 35 0.50 0.35 -1.39
N GLU A 36 0.20 0.70 -2.65
CA GLU A 36 1.22 0.85 -3.70
C GLU A 36 2.28 1.88 -3.30
N ALA A 37 1.86 3.03 -2.76
CA ALA A 37 2.77 4.05 -2.25
C ALA A 37 3.65 3.48 -1.12
N VAL A 38 3.06 2.84 -0.11
CA VAL A 38 3.76 2.25 1.03
C VAL A 38 4.79 1.22 0.58
N VAL A 39 4.45 0.33 -0.37
CA VAL A 39 5.41 -0.61 -0.98
C VAL A 39 6.58 0.14 -1.63
N GLY A 40 6.31 1.26 -2.29
CA GLY A 40 7.35 2.17 -2.81
C GLY A 40 8.31 2.68 -1.72
N PHE A 41 7.77 3.15 -0.59
CA PHE A 41 8.58 3.58 0.57
C PHE A 41 9.38 2.43 1.19
N GLU A 42 8.78 1.25 1.33
CA GLU A 42 9.45 0.05 1.84
C GLU A 42 10.61 -0.39 0.95
N ASN A 43 10.41 -0.36 -0.37
CA ASN A 43 11.47 -0.64 -1.34
C ASN A 43 12.60 0.38 -1.25
N MET A 44 12.28 1.67 -1.07
CA MET A 44 13.29 2.70 -0.90
C MET A 44 14.09 2.52 0.39
N ALA A 45 13.42 2.15 1.48
CA ALA A 45 14.05 1.83 2.75
C ALA A 45 15.01 0.64 2.68
N GLY A 46 14.85 -0.25 1.69
CA GLY A 46 15.76 -1.35 1.42
C GLY A 46 16.97 -0.99 0.55
N LYS A 47 17.01 0.20 -0.07
CA LYS A 47 18.14 0.62 -0.89
C LYS A 47 19.34 1.00 -0.03
N SER A 48 20.55 0.66 -0.49
CA SER A 48 21.82 1.07 0.14
C SER A 48 22.10 2.56 0.07
N SER A 49 21.49 3.24 -0.90
CA SER A 49 21.61 4.68 -1.11
C SER A 49 20.34 5.22 -1.75
N THR A 50 19.97 6.44 -1.35
CA THR A 50 18.79 7.15 -1.86
C THR A 50 19.27 8.41 -2.57
N SER A 51 18.86 8.61 -3.82
CA SER A 51 19.21 9.82 -4.58
C SER A 51 18.30 11.00 -4.22
N ILE A 52 18.69 12.21 -4.61
CA ILE A 52 17.82 13.40 -4.48
C ILE A 52 16.52 13.21 -5.29
N GLN A 53 16.58 12.54 -6.44
CA GLN A 53 15.39 12.25 -7.24
C GLN A 53 14.44 11.31 -6.49
N ASP A 54 14.96 10.24 -5.88
CA ASP A 54 14.16 9.32 -5.06
C ASP A 54 13.45 10.08 -3.91
N ILE A 55 14.16 10.98 -3.23
CA ILE A 55 13.60 11.81 -2.15
C ILE A 55 12.49 12.72 -2.68
N ASN A 56 12.68 13.33 -3.84
CA ASN A 56 11.67 14.18 -4.46
C ASN A 56 10.41 13.39 -4.84
N GLU A 57 10.58 12.22 -5.46
CA GLU A 57 9.47 11.33 -5.82
C GLU A 57 8.66 10.88 -4.59
N MET A 58 9.35 10.50 -3.52
CA MET A 58 8.72 10.16 -2.25
C MET A 58 7.97 11.35 -1.64
N THR A 59 8.58 12.54 -1.65
CA THR A 59 7.95 13.74 -1.08
C THR A 59 6.67 14.07 -1.83
N MET A 60 6.70 14.05 -3.17
CA MET A 60 5.51 14.27 -3.99
C MET A 60 4.45 13.20 -3.74
N THR A 61 4.84 11.93 -3.65
CA THR A 61 3.91 10.82 -3.37
C THR A 61 3.24 10.99 -2.01
N ASN A 62 4.01 11.31 -0.96
CA ASN A 62 3.47 11.54 0.38
C ASN A 62 2.50 12.73 0.40
N MET A 63 2.84 13.83 -0.28
CA MET A 63 1.94 14.98 -0.41
C MET A 63 0.65 14.62 -1.16
N ALA A 64 0.74 13.84 -2.24
CA ALA A 64 -0.43 13.38 -2.98
C ALA A 64 -1.35 12.50 -2.12
N MET A 65 -0.78 11.57 -1.34
CA MET A 65 -1.56 10.73 -0.42
C MET A 65 -2.22 11.55 0.70
N ALA A 66 -1.49 12.53 1.26
CA ALA A 66 -2.03 13.44 2.26
C ALA A 66 -3.17 14.32 1.71
N SER A 67 -3.05 14.80 0.47
CA SER A 67 -4.14 15.52 -0.19
C SER A 67 -5.35 14.62 -0.41
N LYS A 68 -5.12 13.36 -0.82
CA LYS A 68 -6.20 12.44 -1.13
C LYS A 68 -6.98 12.01 0.11
N VAL A 69 -6.31 11.78 1.23
CA VAL A 69 -7.02 11.46 2.48
C VAL A 69 -7.87 12.65 2.98
N GLU A 70 -7.42 13.89 2.75
CA GLU A 70 -8.19 15.10 3.08
C GLU A 70 -9.44 15.26 2.20
N GLU A 71 -9.35 14.93 0.90
CA GLU A 71 -10.52 14.89 0.00
C GLU A 71 -11.56 13.87 0.49
N LEU A 72 -11.11 12.75 1.06
CA LEU A 72 -11.95 11.64 1.50
C LEU A 72 -12.44 11.77 2.95
N LYS A 73 -12.16 12.88 3.65
CA LYS A 73 -12.50 13.04 5.07
C LYS A 73 -13.99 12.94 5.38
N ASN A 74 -14.83 13.26 4.41
CA ASN A 74 -16.30 13.23 4.52
C ASN A 74 -16.92 11.96 3.92
N GLU A 75 -16.10 11.06 3.35
CA GLU A 75 -16.59 9.80 2.83
C GLU A 75 -17.03 8.86 3.95
N ASN A 76 -17.86 7.87 3.61
CA ASN A 76 -18.20 6.82 4.56
C ASN A 76 -17.10 5.76 4.61
N TRP A 77 -16.30 5.80 5.67
CA TRP A 77 -15.30 4.80 5.97
C TRP A 77 -15.88 3.68 6.85
N THR A 78 -15.75 2.45 6.41
CA THR A 78 -16.02 1.28 7.25
C THR A 78 -14.89 1.06 8.25
N ASP A 79 -15.16 0.33 9.33
CA ASP A 79 -14.13 -0.03 10.31
C ASP A 79 -13.01 -0.88 9.69
N ALA A 80 -13.34 -1.71 8.69
CA ALA A 80 -12.36 -2.48 7.93
C ALA A 80 -11.39 -1.57 7.16
N GLN A 81 -11.92 -0.60 6.41
CA GLN A 81 -11.12 0.38 5.68
C GLN A 81 -10.24 1.22 6.62
N ARG A 82 -10.77 1.65 7.78
CA ARG A 82 -9.97 2.39 8.77
C ARG A 82 -8.84 1.54 9.33
N LYS A 83 -9.12 0.26 9.62
CA LYS A 83 -8.12 -0.67 10.13
C LYS A 83 -6.99 -0.87 9.12
N GLU A 84 -7.34 -1.11 7.86
CA GLU A 84 -6.36 -1.28 6.78
C GLU A 84 -5.51 -0.03 6.57
N TYR A 85 -6.14 1.15 6.54
CA TYR A 85 -5.42 2.43 6.51
C TYR A 85 -4.42 2.59 7.67
N LEU A 86 -4.81 2.24 8.90
CA LEU A 86 -3.92 2.30 10.05
C LEU A 86 -2.75 1.31 9.95
N GLU A 87 -2.98 0.10 9.44
CA GLU A 87 -1.93 -0.89 9.20
C GLU A 87 -0.92 -0.40 8.15
N LEU A 88 -1.42 0.20 7.07
CA LEU A 88 -0.62 0.86 6.04
C LEU A 88 0.21 2.04 6.60
N THR A 89 -0.40 2.91 7.40
CA THR A 89 0.30 4.03 8.04
C THR A 89 1.39 3.57 9.01
N ASN A 90 1.17 2.45 9.71
CA ASN A 90 2.20 1.86 10.56
C ASN A 90 3.39 1.34 9.71
N ARG A 91 3.13 0.64 8.61
CA ARG A 91 4.18 0.18 7.67
C ARG A 91 4.96 1.36 7.06
N PHE A 92 4.26 2.38 6.60
CA PHE A 92 4.84 3.62 6.13
C PHE A 92 5.79 4.24 7.17
N SER A 93 5.33 4.37 8.41
CA SER A 93 6.14 4.92 9.52
C SER A 93 7.40 4.09 9.77
N GLN A 94 7.28 2.76 9.71
CA GLN A 94 8.43 1.86 9.85
C GLN A 94 9.43 2.00 8.69
N ALA A 95 8.95 2.17 7.45
CA ALA A 95 9.81 2.41 6.30
C ALA A 95 10.61 3.72 6.47
N LEU A 96 9.94 4.82 6.88
CA LEU A 96 10.61 6.08 7.17
C LEU A 96 11.67 5.95 8.27
N LEU A 97 11.37 5.24 9.35
CA LEU A 97 12.32 4.99 10.45
C LEU A 97 13.53 4.15 10.02
N ARG A 98 13.39 3.28 9.01
CA ARG A 98 14.52 2.53 8.45
C ARG A 98 15.39 3.42 7.57
N MET A 99 14.80 4.36 6.84
CA MET A 99 15.54 5.31 6.00
C MET A 99 16.32 6.36 6.79
N SER A 100 15.90 6.67 8.02
CA SER A 100 16.61 7.61 8.89
C SER A 100 17.80 7.01 9.64
N LYS A 101 18.09 5.72 9.45
CA LYS A 101 19.20 4.99 10.09
C LYS A 101 20.34 4.78 9.11
#